data_AF-A0A961PNF1-F1
#
_entry.id   AF-A0A961PNF1-F1
#
_cell.length_a   1.000
_cell.length_b   1.000
_cell.length_c   1.000
_cell.angle_alpha   90.00
_cell.angle_beta   90.00
_cell.angle_gamma   90.00
#
_symmetry.space_group_name_H-M   'P 1'
#
loop_
_entity.id
_entity.type
_entity.pdbx_description
1 polymer ?
#
loop_
_entity_poly.entity_id
_entity_poly.type
_entity_poly.pdbx_seq_one_letter_code
_entity_poly.pdbx_strand_id
1 'polypeptide(L)' 'AGMTDDQLNACLTDREMAMALMQVYQNNQREYNIPGTPSFVINGTLYSNMSFEEFQAILDPLLGRS' A
#
# COMPACT_ATOMS: atom_id res chain seq x y z
N ALA A 1 12.87 22.79 -3.41
CA ALA A 1 13.24 21.36 -3.32
C ALA A 1 12.01 20.55 -3.68
N GLY A 2 12.12 19.66 -4.65
CA GLY A 2 11.00 18.97 -5.29
C GLY A 2 11.41 18.45 -6.65
N MET A 3 10.54 17.68 -7.30
CA MET A 3 10.73 17.33 -8.71
C MET A 3 10.64 18.59 -9.56
N THR A 4 11.51 18.70 -10.56
CA THR A 4 11.36 19.68 -11.66
C THR A 4 10.19 19.28 -12.56
N ASP A 5 9.68 20.23 -13.36
CA ASP A 5 8.60 19.95 -14.31
C ASP A 5 8.99 18.84 -15.31
N ASP A 6 10.24 18.83 -15.77
CA ASP A 6 10.75 17.78 -16.65
C ASP A 6 10.76 16.40 -15.97
N GLN A 7 11.15 16.33 -14.69
CA GLN A 7 11.10 15.09 -13.92
C GLN A 7 9.66 14.64 -13.67
N LEU A 8 8.74 15.57 -13.43
CA LEU A 8 7.32 15.26 -13.27
C LEU A 8 6.74 14.71 -14.57
N ASN A 9 7.01 15.36 -15.70
CA ASN A 9 6.55 14.93 -17.01
C ASN A 9 7.11 13.55 -17.38
N ALA A 10 8.41 13.29 -17.11
CA ALA A 10 9.00 11.98 -17.32
C ALA A 10 8.30 10.90 -16.48
N CYS A 11 8.01 11.18 -15.20
CA CYS A 11 7.28 10.27 -14.32
C CYS A 11 5.85 9.99 -14.81
N LEU A 12 5.09 11.03 -15.16
CA LEU A 12 3.70 10.90 -15.62
C LEU A 12 3.56 10.21 -16.98
N THR A 13 4.62 10.18 -17.78
CA THR A 13 4.64 9.53 -19.10
C THR A 13 5.35 8.18 -19.12
N ASP A 14 5.83 7.71 -17.97
CA ASP A 14 6.46 6.39 -17.84
C ASP A 14 5.42 5.27 -17.90
N ARG A 15 5.28 4.69 -19.09
CA ARG A 15 4.35 3.60 -19.36
C ARG A 15 4.71 2.32 -18.61
N GLU A 16 6.00 2.01 -18.46
CA GLU A 16 6.43 0.79 -17.77
C GLU A 16 6.07 0.86 -16.29
N MET A 17 6.28 2.02 -15.67
CA MET A 17 5.85 2.27 -14.29
C MET A 17 4.33 2.16 -14.13
N ALA A 18 3.56 2.71 -15.07
CA ALA A 18 2.09 2.60 -15.04
C ALA A 18 1.61 1.13 -15.14
N MET A 19 2.24 0.32 -16.00
CA MET A 19 1.92 -1.11 -16.12
C MET A 19 2.32 -1.88 -14.86
N ALA A 20 3.49 -1.58 -14.27
CA ALA A 20 3.93 -2.19 -13.03
C ALA A 20 2.96 -1.89 -11.86
N LEU A 21 2.49 -0.64 -11.74
CA LEU A 21 1.49 -0.24 -10.73
C LEU A 21 0.17 -1.02 -10.90
N MET A 22 -0.31 -1.16 -12.14
CA MET A 22 -1.51 -1.93 -12.45
C MET A 22 -1.33 -3.41 -12.07
N GLN A 23 -0.16 -4.00 -12.35
CA GLN A 23 0.13 -5.38 -12.01
C GLN A 23 0.14 -5.60 -10.49
N VAL A 24 0.75 -4.68 -9.72
CA VAL A 24 0.74 -4.71 -8.25
C VAL A 24 -0.69 -4.65 -7.72
N TYR A 25 -1.51 -3.72 -8.23
CA TYR A 25 -2.92 -3.63 -7.87
C TYR A 25 -3.69 -4.94 -8.12
N GLN A 26 -3.57 -5.50 -9.32
CA GLN A 26 -4.27 -6.73 -9.69
C GLN A 26 -3.81 -7.94 -8.85
N ASN A 27 -2.52 -8.02 -8.54
CA ASN A 27 -1.98 -9.09 -7.70
C ASN A 27 -2.54 -9.02 -6.29
N ASN A 28 -2.50 -7.84 -5.68
CA ASN A 28 -3.01 -7.65 -4.33
C ASN A 28 -4.53 -7.85 -4.25
N GLN A 29 -5.29 -7.40 -5.26
CA GLN A 29 -6.73 -7.64 -5.33
C GLN A 29 -7.05 -9.14 -5.43
N ARG A 30 -6.30 -9.89 -6.22
CA ARG A 30 -6.50 -11.34 -6.41
C ARG A 30 -6.14 -12.14 -5.16
N GLU A 31 -5.05 -11.76 -4.48
CA GLU A 31 -4.53 -12.49 -3.33
C GLU A 31 -5.35 -12.22 -2.07
N TYR A 32 -5.73 -10.96 -1.83
CA TYR A 32 -6.34 -10.56 -0.55
C TYR A 32 -7.80 -10.12 -0.67
N ASN A 33 -8.36 -9.99 -1.88
CA ASN A 33 -9.73 -9.49 -2.11
C ASN A 33 -10.00 -8.14 -1.41
N ILE A 34 -9.09 -7.17 -1.61
CA ILE A 34 -9.13 -5.86 -0.97
C ILE A 34 -10.47 -5.16 -1.28
N PRO A 35 -11.28 -4.80 -0.26
CA PRO A 35 -12.62 -4.22 -0.48
C PRO A 35 -12.61 -2.70 -0.70
N GLY A 36 -11.51 -2.03 -0.36
CA GLY A 36 -11.39 -0.57 -0.46
C GLY A 36 -10.13 -0.03 0.23
N THR A 37 -9.95 1.29 0.20
CA THR A 37 -8.79 1.97 0.78
C THR A 37 -9.18 2.89 1.94
N PRO A 38 -8.37 2.97 3.02
CA PRO A 38 -7.17 2.16 3.25
C PRO A 38 -7.51 0.73 3.72
N SER A 39 -6.60 -0.20 3.46
CA SER A 39 -6.59 -1.57 3.97
C SER A 39 -5.14 -1.97 4.25
N PHE A 40 -4.93 -2.91 5.17
CA PHE A 40 -3.60 -3.38 5.57
C PHE A 40 -3.52 -4.90 5.47
N VAL A 41 -2.40 -5.42 4.99
CA VAL A 41 -2.09 -6.86 5.09
C VAL A 41 -0.94 -7.02 6.08
N ILE A 42 -1.18 -7.71 7.18
CA ILE A 42 -0.19 -7.93 8.26
C ILE A 42 -0.05 -9.44 8.44
N ASN A 43 1.16 -9.97 8.21
CA ASN A 43 1.44 -11.41 8.24
C ASN A 43 0.42 -12.24 7.42
N GLY A 44 0.07 -11.76 6.23
CA GLY A 44 -0.88 -12.42 5.32
C GLY A 44 -2.36 -12.26 5.70
N THR A 45 -2.68 -11.62 6.82
CA THR A 45 -4.07 -11.33 7.22
C THR A 45 -4.49 -9.95 6.73
N LEU A 46 -5.61 -9.87 6.03
CA LEU A 46 -6.21 -8.60 5.61
C LEU A 46 -6.98 -7.95 6.77
N TYR A 47 -6.76 -6.66 6.96
CA TYR A 47 -7.51 -5.78 7.83
C TYR A 47 -8.05 -4.59 7.05
N SER A 48 -9.31 -4.23 7.30
CA SER A 48 -9.91 -2.99 6.78
C SER A 48 -9.34 -1.75 7.48
N ASN A 49 -9.73 -0.56 7.02
CA ASN A 49 -9.43 0.70 7.70
C ASN A 49 -9.75 0.64 9.21
N MET A 50 -8.89 1.25 10.02
CA MET A 50 -8.96 1.24 11.49
C MET A 50 -8.29 2.50 12.07
N SER A 51 -8.49 2.77 13.36
CA SER A 51 -7.76 3.83 14.05
C SER A 51 -6.28 3.48 14.22
N PHE A 52 -5.45 4.49 14.52
CA PHE A 52 -4.04 4.23 14.80
C PHE A 52 -3.85 3.37 16.06
N GLU A 53 -4.68 3.58 17.09
CA GLU A 53 -4.67 2.79 18.32
C GLU A 53 -4.97 1.31 18.05
N GLU A 54 -5.95 1.01 17.19
CA GLU A 54 -6.27 -0.36 16.77
C GLU A 54 -5.11 -0.98 15.99
N PHE A 55 -4.49 -0.21 15.08
CA PHE A 55 -3.35 -0.67 14.30
C PHE A 55 -2.13 -0.98 15.20
N GLN A 56 -1.86 -0.10 16.17
CA GLN A 56 -0.78 -0.31 17.14
C GLN A 56 -1.04 -1.55 18.01
N ALA A 57 -2.28 -1.76 18.47
CA ALA A 57 -2.63 -2.94 19.26
C ALA A 57 -2.40 -4.26 18.50
N ILE A 58 -2.45 -4.23 17.17
CA ILE A 58 -2.10 -5.38 16.32
C ILE A 58 -0.57 -5.53 16.20
N LEU A 59 0.17 -4.43 15.98
CA LEU A 59 1.60 -4.48 15.70
C LEU A 59 2.49 -4.67 16.94
N ASP A 60 2.15 -4.07 18.08
CA ASP A 60 3.00 -4.08 19.28
C ASP A 60 3.36 -5.51 19.74
N PRO A 61 2.40 -6.45 19.86
CA PRO A 61 2.72 -7.84 20.20
C PRO A 61 3.58 -8.55 19.15
N LEU A 62 3.40 -8.23 17.86
CA LEU A 62 4.19 -8.81 16.75
C LEU A 62 5.64 -8.31 16.74
N LEU A 63 5.88 -7.15 17.32
CA LEU A 63 7.19 -6.51 17.42
C LEU A 63 7.86 -6.72 18.79
N GLY A 64 7.23 -7.47 19.69
CA GLY A 64 7.72 -7.70 21.06
C GLY A 64 7.68 -6.45 21.94
N ARG A 65 6.79 -5.50 21.62
CA ARG A 65 6.49 -4.34 22.46
C ARG A 65 5.30 -4.71 23.35
N SER A 66 5.56 -4.80 24.65
CA SER A 66 4.58 -5.08 25.70
C SER A 66 3.99 -3.80 26.27
#